data_AF-A0A358SRI6-F1
#
_entry.id   AF-A0A358SRI6-F1
#
_cell.length_a   1.000
_cell.length_b   1.000
_cell.length_c   1.000
_cell.angle_alpha   90.00
_cell.angle_beta   90.00
_cell.angle_gamma   90.00
#
_symmetry.space_group_name_H-M   'P 1'
#
loop_
_entity.id
_entity.type
_entity.pdbx_description
1 polymer ?
#
loop_
_entity_poly.entity_id
_entity_poly.type
_entity_poly.pdbx_seq_one_letter_code
_entity_poly.pdbx_strand_id
1 'polypeptide(L)'
;MQLAGTGGQRPGDARRADPADAVRVRIEGPGVTTPEPARVRPDGAGAAVEVGVAVAAPALPGSTRQVTAIATGPAERAELTGLITVAEAGWTMWMISHFHYDPVWWSTQGQFLESRLLLPGEDGSLPDVRTAFELVRLHLDAARRDPDYKFVLAEIDYLKPHFDAHPEDRADLLAFIAEGRIELVGGSYNEPNTNLTSAESTIRNAVYGLAYQRAVLGGDPRAAWMLDAFGFDPGYPGLMAAAGLADSSWARGPFHQW
;
A
#
# COMPACT_ATOMS: atom_id res chain seq x y z
N MET A 1 -30.98 37.54 36.54
CA MET A 1 -32.10 37.74 37.47
C MET A 1 -32.16 36.52 38.38
N GLN A 2 -31.71 36.67 39.63
CA GLN A 2 -31.69 35.62 40.64
C GLN A 2 -33.11 35.39 41.19
N LEU A 3 -33.51 34.14 41.35
CA LEU A 3 -34.53 33.73 42.31
C LEU A 3 -34.07 32.45 43.01
N ALA A 4 -33.96 32.55 44.33
CA ALA A 4 -33.68 31.44 45.23
C ALA A 4 -34.99 30.68 45.53
N GLY A 5 -34.91 29.36 45.51
CA GLY A 5 -35.96 28.45 45.96
C GLY A 5 -35.33 27.27 46.70
N THR A 6 -35.47 27.28 48.03
CA THR A 6 -35.05 26.23 48.94
C THR A 6 -36.02 25.04 48.89
N GLY A 7 -35.51 23.84 48.64
CA GLY A 7 -36.27 22.59 48.73
C GLY A 7 -35.33 21.40 48.70
N GLY A 8 -35.11 20.77 49.85
CA GLY A 8 -34.26 19.60 49.97
C GLY A 8 -34.89 18.39 49.29
N GLN A 9 -34.14 17.72 48.43
CA GLN A 9 -34.50 16.43 47.85
C GLN A 9 -33.35 15.45 48.08
N ARG A 10 -33.69 14.32 48.69
CA ARG A 10 -32.76 13.24 49.07
C ARG A 10 -32.11 12.63 47.82
N PRO A 11 -30.85 12.16 47.90
CA PRO A 11 -30.21 11.47 46.79
C PRO A 11 -30.79 10.06 46.67
N GLY A 12 -31.61 9.83 45.67
CA GLY A 12 -32.20 8.53 45.38
C GLY A 12 -32.65 8.48 43.92
N ASP A 13 -32.23 7.42 43.22
CA ASP A 13 -32.51 7.08 41.82
C ASP A 13 -31.77 7.85 40.73
N ALA A 14 -30.46 7.61 40.66
CA ALA A 14 -29.82 7.50 39.35
C ALA A 14 -30.44 6.30 38.62
N ARG A 15 -31.51 6.54 37.84
CA ARG A 15 -32.02 5.55 36.88
C ARG A 15 -30.85 5.07 36.04
N ARG A 16 -30.57 3.77 36.10
CA ARG A 16 -29.63 3.11 35.21
C ARG A 16 -30.24 3.18 33.81
N ALA A 17 -29.76 4.14 33.00
CA ALA A 17 -30.36 4.46 31.69
C ALA A 17 -30.32 3.26 30.74
N ASP A 18 -31.45 3.04 30.06
CA ASP A 18 -31.68 1.94 29.15
C ASP A 18 -30.83 2.14 27.86
N PRO A 19 -30.19 1.10 27.29
CA PRO A 19 -29.58 1.19 25.95
C PRO A 19 -30.51 1.74 24.86
N ALA A 20 -31.83 1.76 25.11
CA ALA A 20 -32.82 2.41 24.26
C ALA A 20 -32.60 3.92 24.05
N ASP A 21 -31.94 4.68 24.93
CA ASP A 21 -31.90 6.15 24.84
C ASP A 21 -30.77 6.72 23.95
N ALA A 22 -30.02 5.88 23.24
CA ALA A 22 -28.89 6.32 22.42
C ALA A 22 -29.32 6.79 21.03
N VAL A 23 -28.88 7.99 20.65
CA VAL A 23 -29.05 8.54 19.30
C VAL A 23 -27.89 8.07 18.43
N ARG A 24 -28.19 7.50 17.26
CA ARG A 24 -27.20 7.19 16.22
C ARG A 24 -27.07 8.36 15.27
N VAL A 25 -25.85 8.82 15.05
CA VAL A 25 -25.54 9.92 14.14
C VAL A 25 -24.68 9.41 13.00
N ARG A 26 -25.08 9.71 11.78
CA ARG A 26 -24.30 9.44 10.57
C ARG A 26 -24.34 10.65 9.64
N ILE A 27 -23.37 10.75 8.76
CA ILE A 27 -23.23 11.77 7.73
C ILE A 27 -23.17 11.07 6.37
N GLU A 28 -24.07 11.46 5.46
CA GLU A 28 -24.18 10.88 4.12
C GLU A 28 -24.22 12.00 3.07
N GLY A 29 -23.63 11.78 1.90
CA GLY A 29 -23.66 12.71 0.78
C GLY A 29 -22.97 12.15 -0.46
N PRO A 30 -22.99 12.87 -1.61
CA PRO A 30 -22.27 12.45 -2.80
C PRO A 30 -20.77 12.26 -2.51
N GLY A 31 -20.29 11.01 -2.59
CA GLY A 31 -18.90 10.65 -2.30
C GLY A 31 -18.51 10.75 -0.82
N VAL A 32 -19.48 10.85 0.11
CA VAL A 32 -19.23 10.88 1.55
C VAL A 32 -20.11 9.84 2.24
N THR A 33 -19.48 8.93 2.99
CA THR A 33 -20.18 7.89 3.76
C THR A 33 -19.70 7.88 5.20
N THR A 34 -20.50 7.31 6.09
CA THR A 34 -20.11 7.04 7.48
C THR A 34 -19.87 5.54 7.63
N PRO A 35 -18.62 5.06 7.72
CA PRO A 35 -18.33 3.64 7.88
C PRO A 35 -18.94 3.03 9.14
N GLU A 36 -18.88 3.78 10.24
CA GLU A 36 -19.47 3.40 11.52
C GLU A 36 -20.27 4.57 12.13
N PRO A 37 -21.59 4.45 12.32
CA PRO A 37 -22.40 5.51 12.93
C PRO A 37 -21.98 5.79 14.37
N ALA A 38 -21.75 7.07 14.68
CA ALA A 38 -21.45 7.48 16.04
C ALA A 38 -22.68 7.36 16.94
N ARG A 39 -22.46 7.14 18.24
CA ARG A 39 -23.53 7.03 19.23
C ARG A 39 -23.34 8.09 20.29
N VAL A 40 -24.42 8.80 20.59
CA VAL A 40 -24.43 9.85 21.61
C VAL A 40 -25.68 9.74 22.48
N ARG A 41 -25.53 10.11 23.75
CA ARG A 41 -26.64 10.26 24.68
C ARG A 41 -26.76 11.75 25.01
N PRO A 42 -27.80 12.45 24.56
CA PRO A 42 -28.05 13.83 24.95
C PRO A 42 -28.25 13.90 26.47
N ASP A 43 -27.60 14.84 27.15
CA ASP A 43 -28.11 15.32 28.43
C ASP A 43 -29.15 16.41 28.14
N GLY A 44 -29.95 16.86 29.12
CA GLY A 44 -31.04 17.82 28.88
C GLY A 44 -30.64 19.16 28.22
N ALA A 45 -29.34 19.42 28.01
CA ALA A 45 -28.79 20.57 27.28
C ALA A 45 -28.31 20.22 25.85
N GLY A 46 -28.37 18.95 25.43
CA GLY A 46 -27.88 18.43 24.16
C GLY A 46 -26.67 17.50 24.33
N ALA A 47 -26.02 17.13 23.23
CA ALA A 47 -24.71 16.50 23.28
C ALA A 47 -23.96 16.73 21.96
N ALA A 48 -22.63 16.79 22.05
CA ALA A 48 -21.75 16.81 20.89
C ALA A 48 -21.19 15.40 20.64
N VAL A 49 -21.02 15.06 19.36
CA VAL A 49 -20.41 13.78 18.95
C VAL A 49 -19.59 13.99 17.70
N GLU A 50 -18.41 13.37 17.66
CA GLU A 50 -17.59 13.30 16.46
C GLU A 50 -18.04 12.11 15.61
N VAL A 51 -18.23 12.34 14.31
CA VAL A 51 -18.65 11.33 13.35
C VAL A 51 -17.56 11.17 12.31
N GLY A 52 -16.89 10.02 12.31
CA GLY A 52 -15.90 9.68 11.29
C GLY A 52 -16.58 9.47 9.93
N VAL A 53 -16.08 10.13 8.90
CA VAL A 53 -16.58 9.99 7.52
C VAL A 53 -15.48 9.52 6.59
N ALA A 54 -15.84 8.71 5.60
CA ALA A 54 -15.00 8.35 4.48
C ALA A 54 -15.39 9.19 3.27
N VAL A 55 -14.40 9.82 2.63
CA VAL A 55 -14.59 10.58 1.39
C VAL A 55 -14.01 9.76 0.24
N ALA A 56 -14.82 9.46 -0.77
CA ALA A 56 -14.38 8.70 -1.94
C ALA A 56 -13.34 9.51 -2.74
N ALA A 57 -12.28 8.82 -3.18
CA ALA A 57 -11.31 9.39 -4.10
C ALA A 57 -11.93 9.62 -5.49
N PRO A 58 -11.47 10.61 -6.27
CA PRO A 58 -10.48 11.63 -5.89
C PRO A 58 -11.09 12.71 -4.98
N ALA A 59 -10.47 12.93 -3.83
CA ALA A 59 -10.87 13.97 -2.87
C ALA A 59 -9.74 14.99 -2.75
N LEU A 60 -9.91 16.14 -3.40
CA LEU A 60 -8.93 17.22 -3.31
C LEU A 60 -9.05 17.88 -1.92
N PRO A 61 -7.98 17.97 -1.13
CA PRO A 61 -8.01 18.70 0.12
C PRO A 61 -8.46 20.15 -0.07
N GLY A 62 -9.19 20.69 0.91
CA GLY A 62 -9.81 22.01 0.84
C GLY A 62 -11.09 22.08 -0.01
N SER A 63 -11.43 21.04 -0.78
CA SER A 63 -12.70 21.01 -1.51
C SER A 63 -13.89 20.76 -0.58
N THR A 64 -15.04 21.31 -0.92
CA THR A 64 -16.27 21.13 -0.12
C THR A 64 -17.11 19.96 -0.63
N ARG A 65 -17.82 19.28 0.27
CA ARG A 65 -18.82 18.26 -0.06
C ARG A 65 -20.14 18.58 0.63
N GLN A 66 -21.23 18.50 -0.11
CA GLN A 66 -22.57 18.60 0.46
C GLN A 66 -22.91 17.29 1.16
N VAL A 67 -23.36 17.39 2.40
CA VAL A 67 -23.71 16.25 3.24
C VAL A 67 -25.00 16.51 4.01
N THR A 68 -25.62 15.44 4.46
CA THR A 68 -26.74 15.45 5.40
C THR A 68 -26.30 14.69 6.65
N ALA A 69 -26.28 15.39 7.78
CA ALA A 69 -26.18 14.77 9.09
C ALA A 69 -27.55 14.22 9.47
N ILE A 70 -27.60 12.94 9.82
CA ILE A 70 -28.81 12.19 10.13
C ILE A 70 -28.68 11.67 11.55
N ALA A 71 -29.53 12.17 12.44
CA ALA A 71 -29.66 11.69 13.81
C ALA A 71 -30.91 10.82 13.92
N THR A 72 -30.76 9.57 14.35
CA THR A 72 -31.87 8.62 14.54
C THR A 72 -31.91 8.20 16.00
N GLY A 73 -32.94 8.67 16.71
CA GLY A 73 -33.30 8.23 18.06
C GLY A 73 -34.39 7.15 18.03
N PRO A 74 -34.94 6.78 19.20
CA PRO A 74 -35.94 5.72 19.31
C PRO A 74 -37.30 6.07 18.70
N ALA A 75 -37.69 7.35 18.78
CA ALA A 75 -39.00 7.85 18.34
C ALA A 75 -38.90 8.86 17.20
N GLU A 76 -37.73 9.47 16.99
CA GLU A 76 -37.58 10.60 16.08
C GLU A 76 -36.32 10.46 15.22
N ARG A 77 -36.42 11.05 14.02
CA ARG A 77 -35.32 11.22 13.08
C ARG A 77 -35.22 12.70 12.73
N ALA A 78 -34.02 13.25 12.80
CA ALA A 78 -33.71 14.60 12.41
C ALA A 78 -32.61 14.62 11.35
N GLU A 79 -32.69 15.57 10.43
CA GLU A 79 -31.74 15.74 9.34
C GLU A 79 -31.30 17.20 9.24
N LEU A 80 -30.00 17.39 8.98
CA LEU A 80 -29.42 18.71 8.76
C LEU A 80 -28.45 18.65 7.58
N THR A 81 -28.77 19.40 6.52
CA THR A 81 -27.86 19.57 5.37
C THR A 81 -26.79 20.60 5.68
N GLY A 82 -25.57 20.33 5.26
CA GLY A 82 -24.44 21.24 5.41
C GLY A 82 -23.33 20.96 4.42
N LEU A 83 -22.22 21.66 4.60
CA LEU A 83 -20.99 21.46 3.86
C LEU A 83 -19.91 20.97 4.83
N ILE A 84 -19.15 19.96 4.41
CA ILE A 84 -17.88 19.62 5.04
C ILE A 84 -16.74 20.00 4.10
N THR A 85 -15.58 20.31 4.67
CA THR A 85 -14.34 20.54 3.92
C THR A 85 -13.48 19.29 4.04
N VAL A 86 -12.99 18.76 2.91
CA VAL A 86 -12.04 17.65 2.91
C VAL A 86 -10.73 18.14 3.53
N ALA A 87 -10.34 17.57 4.66
CA ALA A 87 -9.11 17.93 5.34
C ALA A 87 -7.88 17.34 4.62
N GLU A 88 -6.74 18.03 4.72
CA GLU A 88 -5.43 17.44 4.45
C GLU A 88 -5.17 16.32 5.46
N ALA A 89 -4.75 15.14 5.01
CA ALA A 89 -4.42 14.03 5.91
C ALA A 89 -3.18 14.33 6.78
N GLY A 90 -2.34 15.29 6.36
CA GLY A 90 -1.08 15.64 7.03
C GLY A 90 0.06 14.65 6.81
N TRP A 91 -0.19 13.56 6.07
CA TRP A 91 0.78 12.55 5.68
C TRP A 91 0.40 11.95 4.32
N THR A 92 1.38 11.44 3.61
CA THR A 92 1.19 10.69 2.36
C THR A 92 1.75 9.29 2.55
N MET A 93 0.91 8.28 2.34
CA MET A 93 1.34 6.88 2.35
C MET A 93 1.51 6.39 0.92
N TRP A 94 2.73 6.04 0.56
CA TRP A 94 3.06 5.42 -0.72
C TRP A 94 3.00 3.90 -0.57
N MET A 95 2.02 3.26 -1.20
CA MET A 95 1.94 1.80 -1.26
C MET A 95 2.69 1.31 -2.50
N ILE A 96 3.88 0.74 -2.30
CA ILE A 96 4.73 0.26 -3.40
C ILE A 96 4.49 -1.23 -3.59
N SER A 97 3.62 -1.56 -4.55
CA SER A 97 3.31 -2.95 -4.89
C SER A 97 4.52 -3.60 -5.57
N HIS A 98 4.97 -4.74 -5.05
CA HIS A 98 6.12 -5.50 -5.54
C HIS A 98 5.98 -6.97 -5.14
N PHE A 99 6.86 -7.81 -5.68
CA PHE A 99 7.17 -9.13 -5.14
C PHE A 99 8.69 -9.30 -5.07
N HIS A 100 9.15 -10.08 -4.09
CA HIS A 100 10.55 -10.49 -3.99
C HIS A 100 10.77 -11.78 -4.79
N TYR A 101 11.90 -11.89 -5.47
CA TYR A 101 12.25 -13.06 -6.26
C TYR A 101 13.68 -13.49 -5.99
N ASP A 102 13.87 -14.64 -5.35
CA ASP A 102 15.19 -15.25 -5.24
C ASP A 102 15.41 -16.18 -6.45
N PRO A 103 16.38 -15.90 -7.35
CA PRO A 103 16.63 -16.74 -8.52
C PRO A 103 17.05 -18.15 -8.12
N VAL A 104 17.78 -18.30 -7.02
CA VAL A 104 18.17 -19.59 -6.48
C VAL A 104 18.22 -19.47 -4.97
N TRP A 105 17.42 -20.28 -4.28
CA TRP A 105 17.47 -20.36 -2.82
C TRP A 105 17.32 -21.82 -2.36
N TRP A 106 16.10 -22.27 -2.09
CA TRP A 106 15.81 -23.68 -1.80
C TRP A 106 15.37 -24.49 -3.04
N SER A 107 15.25 -23.81 -4.18
CA SER A 107 14.86 -24.38 -5.47
C SER A 107 15.66 -23.69 -6.60
N THR A 108 15.51 -24.18 -7.83
CA THR A 108 16.22 -23.63 -8.98
C THR A 108 15.45 -22.46 -9.61
N GLN A 109 16.16 -21.63 -10.37
CA GLN A 109 15.55 -20.51 -11.09
C GLN A 109 14.40 -20.94 -11.97
N GLY A 110 14.59 -22.00 -12.78
CA GLY A 110 13.54 -22.52 -13.65
C GLY A 110 12.28 -22.94 -12.88
N GLN A 111 12.45 -23.44 -11.65
CA GLN A 111 11.31 -23.82 -10.82
C GLN A 111 10.56 -22.62 -10.25
N PHE A 112 11.27 -21.54 -9.91
CA PHE A 112 10.63 -20.28 -9.51
C PHE A 112 10.06 -19.48 -10.69
N LEU A 113 10.59 -19.64 -11.90
CA LEU A 113 10.10 -18.94 -13.10
C LEU A 113 8.82 -19.57 -13.68
N GLU A 114 8.82 -20.88 -13.88
CA GLU A 114 7.81 -21.56 -14.71
C GLU A 114 7.14 -22.76 -14.01
N SER A 115 7.85 -23.50 -13.16
CA SER A 115 7.36 -24.80 -12.69
C SER A 115 7.72 -25.14 -11.24
N ARG A 116 6.73 -25.22 -10.34
CA ARG A 116 6.98 -25.69 -8.98
C ARG A 116 6.47 -27.11 -8.79
N LEU A 117 7.38 -28.04 -8.52
CA LEU A 117 7.02 -29.33 -7.96
C LEU A 117 6.73 -29.14 -6.48
N LEU A 118 5.47 -29.26 -6.12
CA LEU A 118 5.00 -29.11 -4.75
C LEU A 118 4.55 -30.48 -4.23
N LEU A 119 5.03 -30.82 -3.04
CA LEU A 119 4.46 -31.91 -2.27
C LEU A 119 3.24 -31.38 -1.49
N PRO A 120 2.14 -32.12 -1.44
CA PRO A 120 1.01 -31.74 -0.62
C PRO A 120 1.40 -31.73 0.86
N GLY A 121 0.82 -30.80 1.62
CA GLY A 121 0.91 -30.77 3.08
C GLY A 121 0.22 -31.98 3.73
N GLU A 122 0.28 -32.06 5.05
CA GLU A 122 -0.35 -33.15 5.81
C GLU A 122 -1.87 -33.23 5.59
N ASP A 123 -2.50 -32.13 5.22
CA ASP A 123 -3.93 -32.02 4.88
C ASP A 123 -4.23 -32.31 3.40
N GLY A 124 -3.23 -32.69 2.61
CA GLY A 124 -3.36 -32.94 1.17
C GLY A 124 -3.39 -31.67 0.31
N SER A 125 -3.34 -30.48 0.91
CA SER A 125 -3.36 -29.22 0.17
C SER A 125 -1.99 -28.93 -0.46
N LEU A 126 -1.99 -28.38 -1.68
CA LEU A 126 -0.78 -27.81 -2.24
C LEU A 126 -0.61 -26.39 -1.70
N PRO A 127 0.61 -25.96 -1.37
CA PRO A 127 0.83 -24.58 -0.96
C PRO A 127 0.48 -23.63 -2.12
N ASP A 128 -0.23 -22.54 -1.80
CA ASP A 128 -0.52 -21.47 -2.76
C ASP A 128 0.75 -20.70 -3.06
N VAL A 129 1.37 -21.03 -4.19
CA VAL A 129 2.62 -20.44 -4.62
C VAL A 129 2.48 -20.11 -6.08
N ARG A 130 2.84 -18.88 -6.41
CA ARG A 130 2.90 -18.38 -7.77
C ARG A 130 4.33 -18.37 -8.29
N THR A 131 4.49 -18.66 -9.58
CA THR A 131 5.78 -18.48 -10.26
C THR A 131 6.00 -17.01 -10.59
N ALA A 132 7.23 -16.62 -10.91
CA ALA A 132 7.51 -15.25 -11.34
C ALA A 132 6.71 -14.84 -12.57
N PHE A 133 6.51 -15.77 -13.53
CA PHE A 133 5.69 -15.48 -14.71
C PHE A 133 4.23 -15.21 -14.34
N GLU A 134 3.67 -15.99 -13.43
CA GLU A 134 2.32 -15.75 -12.92
C GLU A 134 2.21 -14.43 -12.15
N LEU A 135 3.20 -14.10 -11.32
CA LEU A 135 3.22 -12.85 -10.56
C LEU A 135 3.29 -11.62 -11.47
N VAL A 136 4.16 -11.63 -12.48
CA VAL A 136 4.22 -10.55 -13.47
C VAL A 136 2.87 -10.40 -14.18
N ARG A 137 2.28 -11.51 -14.65
CA ARG A 137 0.97 -11.47 -15.34
C ARG A 137 -0.15 -10.96 -14.43
N LEU A 138 -0.17 -11.34 -13.16
CA LEU A 138 -1.14 -10.83 -12.18
C LEU A 138 -1.02 -9.32 -11.98
N HIS A 139 0.20 -8.77 -11.96
CA HIS A 139 0.42 -7.33 -11.91
C HIS A 139 0.00 -6.62 -13.20
N LEU A 140 0.28 -7.20 -14.37
CA LEU A 140 -0.20 -6.68 -15.65
C LEU A 140 -1.73 -6.68 -15.71
N ASP A 141 -2.38 -7.76 -15.26
CA ASP A 141 -3.85 -7.85 -15.18
C ASP A 141 -4.46 -6.85 -14.18
N ALA A 142 -3.76 -6.55 -13.09
CA ALA A 142 -4.15 -5.48 -12.17
C ALA A 142 -4.04 -4.11 -12.84
N ALA A 143 -2.93 -3.84 -13.54
CA ALA A 143 -2.72 -2.59 -14.27
C ALA A 143 -3.71 -2.39 -15.43
N ARG A 144 -4.10 -3.45 -16.13
CA ARG A 144 -5.16 -3.41 -17.16
C ARG A 144 -6.52 -3.02 -16.59
N ARG A 145 -6.84 -3.48 -15.37
CA ARG A 145 -8.16 -3.28 -14.73
C ARG A 145 -8.29 -1.94 -14.01
N ASP A 146 -7.20 -1.46 -13.44
CA ASP A 146 -7.17 -0.23 -12.64
C ASP A 146 -6.12 0.72 -13.22
N PRO A 147 -6.49 1.85 -13.85
CA PRO A 147 -5.55 2.79 -14.45
C PRO A 147 -4.62 3.48 -13.43
N ASP A 148 -5.00 3.53 -12.15
CA ASP A 148 -4.19 4.14 -11.09
C ASP A 148 -3.20 3.13 -10.46
N TYR A 149 -3.36 1.84 -10.76
CA TYR A 149 -2.47 0.80 -10.22
C TYR A 149 -1.04 0.95 -10.76
N LYS A 150 -0.09 0.96 -9.83
CA LYS A 150 1.35 1.01 -10.09
C LYS A 150 2.08 -0.08 -9.31
N PHE A 151 3.16 -0.57 -9.88
CA PHE A 151 4.01 -1.57 -9.24
C PHE A 151 5.46 -1.44 -9.73
N VAL A 152 6.38 -2.04 -8.98
CA VAL A 152 7.80 -2.06 -9.33
C VAL A 152 8.24 -3.46 -9.74
N LEU A 153 9.20 -3.53 -10.65
CA LEU A 153 9.90 -4.76 -11.03
C LEU A 153 11.41 -4.53 -10.90
N ALA A 154 12.13 -5.47 -10.29
CA ALA A 154 13.48 -5.24 -9.79
C ALA A 154 14.57 -5.92 -10.64
N GLU A 155 14.43 -7.21 -10.92
CA GLU A 155 15.58 -8.04 -11.31
C GLU A 155 15.40 -8.61 -12.72
N ILE A 156 16.48 -8.70 -13.48
CA ILE A 156 16.42 -9.17 -14.87
C ILE A 156 16.36 -10.69 -14.96
N ASP A 157 16.74 -11.40 -13.91
CA ASP A 157 16.73 -12.86 -13.83
C ASP A 157 15.33 -13.48 -13.89
N TYR A 158 14.26 -12.72 -13.64
CA TYR A 158 12.91 -13.10 -14.00
C TYR A 158 12.31 -12.27 -15.13
N LEU A 159 12.68 -10.98 -15.27
CA LEU A 159 12.13 -10.13 -16.32
C LEU A 159 12.56 -10.60 -17.71
N LYS A 160 13.84 -10.93 -17.90
CA LYS A 160 14.32 -11.36 -19.21
C LYS A 160 13.68 -12.69 -19.63
N PRO A 161 13.66 -13.75 -18.79
CA PRO A 161 12.95 -14.97 -19.14
C PRO A 161 11.45 -14.76 -19.40
N HIS A 162 10.78 -13.91 -18.61
CA HIS A 162 9.37 -13.60 -18.84
C HIS A 162 9.16 -12.91 -20.20
N PHE A 163 9.96 -11.88 -20.48
CA PHE A 163 9.92 -11.17 -21.76
C PHE A 163 10.18 -12.11 -22.94
N ASP A 164 11.12 -13.05 -22.81
CA ASP A 164 11.44 -14.03 -23.86
C ASP A 164 10.31 -15.05 -24.06
N ALA A 165 9.75 -15.60 -22.99
CA ALA A 165 8.76 -16.68 -23.01
C ALA A 165 7.31 -16.21 -23.26
N HIS A 166 6.97 -14.97 -22.90
CA HIS A 166 5.62 -14.39 -22.99
C HIS A 166 5.59 -13.18 -23.94
N PRO A 167 5.76 -13.38 -25.26
CA PRO A 167 5.70 -12.28 -26.23
C PRO A 167 4.37 -11.52 -26.21
N GLU A 168 3.27 -12.16 -25.80
CA GLU A 168 1.95 -11.58 -25.65
C GLU A 168 1.88 -10.45 -24.60
N ASP A 169 2.72 -10.49 -23.57
CA ASP A 169 2.72 -9.52 -22.47
C ASP A 169 3.63 -8.30 -22.75
N ARG A 170 4.49 -8.37 -23.78
CA ARG A 170 5.51 -7.34 -24.09
C ARG A 170 4.91 -5.97 -24.37
N ALA A 171 3.81 -5.92 -25.11
CA ALA A 171 3.19 -4.66 -25.52
C ALA A 171 2.72 -3.88 -24.28
N ASP A 172 2.03 -4.55 -23.36
CA ASP A 172 1.54 -3.95 -22.13
C ASP A 172 2.69 -3.62 -21.17
N LEU A 173 3.69 -4.50 -21.06
CA LEU A 173 4.85 -4.27 -20.21
C LEU A 173 5.60 -3.00 -20.65
N LEU A 174 5.89 -2.84 -21.94
CA LEU A 174 6.56 -1.65 -22.47
C LEU A 174 5.69 -0.39 -22.39
N ALA A 175 4.38 -0.51 -22.65
CA ALA A 175 3.45 0.62 -22.55
C ALA A 175 3.36 1.12 -21.10
N PHE A 176 3.17 0.23 -20.13
CA PHE A 176 3.06 0.61 -18.72
C PHE A 176 4.38 1.14 -18.14
N ILE A 177 5.54 0.69 -18.64
CA ILE A 177 6.83 1.31 -18.31
C ILE A 177 6.86 2.76 -18.84
N ALA A 178 6.51 2.97 -20.12
CA ALA A 178 6.51 4.30 -20.73
C ALA A 178 5.52 5.28 -20.07
N GLU A 179 4.39 4.76 -19.57
CA GLU A 179 3.38 5.51 -18.82
C GLU A 179 3.77 5.78 -17.35
N GLY A 180 4.88 5.21 -16.86
CA GLY A 180 5.29 5.32 -15.46
C GLY A 180 4.35 4.61 -14.49
N ARG A 181 3.72 3.54 -14.95
CA ARG A 181 2.88 2.62 -14.16
C ARG A 181 3.64 1.41 -13.69
N ILE A 182 4.63 0.99 -14.46
CA ILE A 182 5.70 0.08 -14.03
C ILE A 182 6.96 0.91 -13.85
N GLU A 183 7.55 0.84 -12.66
CA GLU A 183 8.89 1.39 -12.43
C GLU A 183 9.90 0.24 -12.30
N LEU A 184 10.98 0.32 -13.06
CA LEU A 184 12.10 -0.59 -12.92
C LEU A 184 12.99 -0.12 -11.78
N VAL A 185 13.22 -0.96 -10.78
CA VAL A 185 14.06 -0.69 -9.61
C VAL A 185 15.23 -1.66 -9.56
N GLY A 186 16.15 -1.51 -8.61
CA GLY A 186 17.31 -2.39 -8.47
C GLY A 186 18.47 -1.99 -9.39
N GLY A 187 18.22 -1.90 -10.70
CA GLY A 187 19.26 -1.57 -11.68
C GLY A 187 20.30 -2.69 -11.86
N SER A 188 19.99 -3.91 -11.45
CA SER A 188 20.93 -5.02 -11.32
C SER A 188 20.42 -6.28 -12.00
N TYR A 189 21.31 -7.23 -12.30
CA TYR A 189 20.89 -8.50 -12.89
C TYR A 189 19.99 -9.28 -11.92
N ASN A 190 20.45 -9.41 -10.67
CA ASN A 190 19.72 -9.89 -9.50
C ASN A 190 20.06 -9.00 -8.30
N GLU A 191 19.43 -9.22 -7.14
CA GLU A 191 19.85 -8.59 -5.88
C GLU A 191 21.20 -9.20 -5.40
N PRO A 192 22.33 -8.48 -5.47
CA PRO A 192 23.62 -9.08 -5.18
C PRO A 192 23.88 -9.19 -3.67
N ASN A 193 24.43 -10.33 -3.24
CA ASN A 193 25.05 -10.39 -1.90
C ASN A 193 26.39 -9.63 -1.92
N THR A 194 26.36 -8.37 -1.53
CA THR A 194 27.51 -7.45 -1.58
C THR A 194 28.61 -7.79 -0.57
N ASN A 195 28.31 -8.56 0.48
CA ASN A 195 29.31 -8.97 1.47
C ASN A 195 30.19 -10.13 1.00
N LEU A 196 29.69 -10.94 0.04
CA LEU A 196 30.36 -12.14 -0.45
C LEU A 196 30.90 -11.99 -1.87
N THR A 197 30.70 -10.84 -2.49
CA THR A 197 31.11 -10.56 -3.87
C THR A 197 32.13 -9.43 -3.91
N SER A 198 32.99 -9.42 -4.93
CA SER A 198 33.92 -8.31 -5.15
C SER A 198 33.20 -7.14 -5.84
N ALA A 199 33.76 -5.94 -5.70
CA ALA A 199 33.27 -4.75 -6.38
C ALA A 199 33.16 -4.95 -7.90
N GLU A 200 34.09 -5.68 -8.53
CA GLU A 200 34.00 -5.99 -9.96
C GLU A 200 32.74 -6.80 -10.29
N SER A 201 32.42 -7.83 -9.50
CA SER A 201 31.22 -8.63 -9.69
C SER A 201 29.96 -7.79 -9.52
N THR A 202 29.91 -6.90 -8.52
CA THR A 202 28.81 -5.95 -8.32
C THR A 202 28.65 -5.00 -9.51
N ILE A 203 29.75 -4.46 -10.03
CA ILE A 203 29.73 -3.56 -11.20
C ILE A 203 29.21 -4.32 -12.43
N ARG A 204 29.70 -5.53 -12.69
CA ARG A 204 29.20 -6.36 -13.81
C ARG A 204 27.72 -6.67 -13.66
N ASN A 205 27.26 -6.97 -12.44
CA ASN A 205 25.86 -7.20 -12.12
C ASN A 205 24.99 -6.01 -12.51
N ALA A 206 25.42 -4.79 -12.16
CA ALA A 206 24.74 -3.55 -12.53
C ALA A 206 24.82 -3.26 -14.03
N VAL A 207 25.96 -3.50 -14.68
CA VAL A 207 26.12 -3.33 -16.14
C VAL A 207 25.10 -4.17 -16.89
N TYR A 208 24.94 -5.45 -16.55
CA TYR A 208 23.96 -6.31 -17.21
C TYR A 208 22.52 -5.90 -16.91
N GLY A 209 22.22 -5.56 -15.65
CA GLY A 209 20.89 -5.07 -15.23
C GLY A 209 20.47 -3.82 -15.99
N LEU A 210 21.27 -2.76 -15.87
CA LEU A 210 21.03 -1.46 -16.52
C LEU A 210 21.00 -1.56 -18.03
N ALA A 211 21.89 -2.34 -18.65
CA ALA A 211 21.89 -2.50 -20.09
C ALA A 211 20.56 -3.10 -20.58
N TYR A 212 20.05 -4.14 -19.90
CA TYR A 212 18.79 -4.75 -20.28
C TYR A 212 17.59 -3.82 -20.01
N GLN A 213 17.51 -3.27 -18.80
CA GLN A 213 16.40 -2.41 -18.39
C GLN A 213 16.30 -1.13 -19.23
N ARG A 214 17.44 -0.53 -19.62
CA ARG A 214 17.47 0.65 -20.49
C ARG A 214 17.32 0.32 -21.97
N ALA A 215 18.14 -0.60 -22.50
CA ALA A 215 18.21 -0.82 -23.94
C ALA A 215 17.12 -1.76 -24.49
N VAL A 216 16.58 -2.65 -23.66
CA VAL A 216 15.55 -3.63 -24.09
C VAL A 216 14.17 -3.22 -23.60
N LEU A 217 14.04 -2.86 -22.32
CA LEU A 217 12.74 -2.50 -21.74
C LEU A 217 12.40 -1.00 -21.87
N GLY A 218 13.35 -0.17 -22.29
CA GLY A 218 13.13 1.28 -22.46
C GLY A 218 12.91 2.05 -21.17
N GLY A 219 13.17 1.44 -20.01
CA GLY A 219 13.05 2.11 -18.70
C GLY A 219 14.30 2.91 -18.33
N ASP A 220 14.21 3.69 -17.26
CA ASP A 220 15.35 4.36 -16.65
C ASP A 220 15.33 4.14 -15.13
N PRO A 221 15.84 2.99 -14.65
CA PRO A 221 15.88 2.70 -13.22
C PRO A 221 16.71 3.77 -12.48
N ARG A 222 16.09 4.40 -11.48
CA ARG A 222 16.70 5.46 -10.66
C ARG A 222 17.01 5.02 -9.23
N ALA A 223 16.37 3.96 -8.74
CA ALA A 223 16.47 3.51 -7.36
C ALA A 223 17.10 2.12 -7.26
N ALA A 224 18.12 1.98 -6.42
CA ALA A 224 18.60 0.67 -6.01
C ALA A 224 17.60 0.03 -5.04
N TRP A 225 17.50 -1.30 -5.09
CA TRP A 225 16.48 -2.05 -4.37
C TRP A 225 17.14 -3.27 -3.71
N MET A 226 17.45 -3.14 -2.42
CA MET A 226 18.27 -4.09 -1.65
C MET A 226 17.48 -4.58 -0.42
N LEU A 227 16.50 -5.44 -0.64
CA LEU A 227 15.56 -5.82 0.41
C LEU A 227 16.02 -7.04 1.22
N ASP A 228 16.74 -7.99 0.62
CA ASP A 228 16.91 -9.32 1.22
C ASP A 228 18.35 -9.76 1.49
N ALA A 229 19.35 -9.02 1.02
CA ALA A 229 20.75 -9.31 1.31
C ALA A 229 21.05 -9.15 2.82
N PHE A 230 21.85 -10.07 3.36
CA PHE A 230 22.19 -10.11 4.78
C PHE A 230 23.33 -9.13 5.11
N GLY A 231 22.97 -7.86 5.26
CA GLY A 231 23.91 -6.75 5.41
C GLY A 231 24.47 -6.27 4.07
N PHE A 232 25.16 -5.13 4.09
CA PHE A 232 25.52 -4.41 2.87
C PHE A 232 26.93 -3.84 2.91
N ASP A 233 27.64 -3.95 1.79
CA ASP A 233 28.92 -3.27 1.57
C ASP A 233 28.71 -1.73 1.58
N PRO A 234 29.39 -0.97 2.45
CA PRO A 234 29.29 0.50 2.49
C PRO A 234 29.73 1.19 1.17
N GLY A 235 30.47 0.50 0.30
CA GLY A 235 30.84 0.97 -1.03
C GLY A 235 29.73 0.86 -2.08
N TYR A 236 28.71 0.00 -1.86
CA TYR A 236 27.64 -0.23 -2.83
C TYR A 236 26.89 1.04 -3.27
N PRO A 237 26.46 1.93 -2.35
CA PRO A 237 25.78 3.17 -2.75
C PRO A 237 26.63 4.02 -3.71
N GLY A 238 27.96 4.07 -3.49
CA GLY A 238 28.88 4.80 -4.36
C GLY A 238 28.99 4.19 -5.75
N LEU A 239 29.03 2.85 -5.84
CA LEU A 239 29.02 2.13 -7.11
C LEU A 239 27.71 2.36 -7.88
N MET A 240 26.56 2.28 -7.21
CA MET A 240 25.26 2.49 -7.85
C MET A 240 25.04 3.95 -8.26
N ALA A 241 25.51 4.91 -7.46
CA ALA A 241 25.52 6.32 -7.85
C ALA A 241 26.36 6.57 -9.10
N ALA A 242 27.54 5.95 -9.19
CA ALA A 242 28.37 6.02 -10.41
C ALA A 242 27.71 5.36 -11.63
N ALA A 243 26.83 4.36 -11.41
CA ALA A 243 26.02 3.73 -12.45
C ALA A 243 24.75 4.54 -12.82
N GLY A 244 24.49 5.65 -12.12
CA GLY A 244 23.43 6.61 -12.41
C GLY A 244 22.15 6.45 -11.59
N LEU A 245 22.15 5.61 -10.55
CA LEU A 245 21.03 5.49 -9.61
C LEU A 245 21.12 6.63 -8.58
N ALA A 246 20.01 7.32 -8.36
CA ALA A 246 19.93 8.46 -7.44
C ALA A 246 19.51 8.06 -6.02
N ASP A 247 18.70 7.01 -5.91
CA ASP A 247 18.05 6.61 -4.66
C ASP A 247 18.40 5.16 -4.33
N SER A 248 18.19 4.77 -3.07
CA SER A 248 18.38 3.38 -2.66
C SER A 248 17.45 3.02 -1.49
N SER A 249 16.85 1.84 -1.57
CA SER A 249 16.02 1.25 -0.51
C SER A 249 16.71 0.01 0.07
N TRP A 250 16.63 -0.13 1.40
CA TRP A 250 17.34 -1.16 2.16
C TRP A 250 16.44 -1.67 3.29
N ALA A 251 16.41 -2.97 3.56
CA ALA A 251 15.61 -3.50 4.67
C ALA A 251 16.44 -4.16 5.80
N ARG A 252 17.53 -4.86 5.48
CA ARG A 252 18.27 -5.69 6.45
C ARG A 252 19.51 -5.00 7.03
N GLY A 253 19.27 -4.02 7.89
CA GLY A 253 20.32 -3.32 8.67
C GLY A 253 20.64 -3.98 10.01
N PRO A 254 21.77 -3.62 10.66
CA PRO A 254 22.06 -4.06 12.01
C PRO A 254 20.96 -3.58 12.98
N PHE A 255 20.48 -4.47 13.83
CA PHE A 255 19.43 -4.19 14.81
C PHE A 255 19.88 -3.28 15.97
N HIS A 256 21.18 -2.97 16.05
CA HIS A 256 21.79 -2.09 17.04
C HIS A 256 22.73 -1.09 16.38
N GLN A 257 22.62 0.17 16.80
CA GLN A 257 23.62 1.20 16.51
C GLN A 257 24.73 1.07 17.55
N TRP A 258 25.98 1.00 17.10
CA TRP A 258 27.17 1.04 17.95
C TRP A 258 27.58 2.48 18.23
#